data_AF-A0A925Y6Z8-F1
#
_entry.id   AF-A0A925Y6Z8-F1
#
_cell.length_a   1.000
_cell.length_b   1.000
_cell.length_c   1.000
_cell.angle_alpha   90.00
_cell.angle_beta   90.00
_cell.angle_gamma   90.00
#
_symmetry.space_group_name_H-M   'P 1'
#
loop_
_entity.id
_entity.type
_entity.pdbx_description
1 polymer ?
#
loop_
_entity_poly.entity_id
_entity_poly.type
_entity_poly.pdbx_seq_one_letter_code
_entity_poly.pdbx_strand_id
1 'polypeptide(L)'
;LTPVTVGGVVVSNVTLHNEDYIAGRDSDGAPIREGRDTRIGDTVLIQRAGDVIPQVLDVVIDKRPAEAERYPFPDHCPVCRSKAEREINPRTGRQESVRRCSAGLTCPAQGREGLKHFVSRHAFDIVGFGETYIEALFDAGLVHQPADIFTLTHGPLKDALEAHRRGVSEARLATKGGVAAKKPAKKPESSKAIENLLAAIDDRRTVALDRFIFALGIPDIGESTAKALARHFDDVEGFVAGIGRAGRELPGEAWQSLSALRGISEKSKSFERLTAVPDEQLQDADWEPLRDGDLALNSAQRVALRERYGDEAGVREAIAAAKATAPGPAYIALTADSDIGTVATQSLIRFFEEAHNRTAVAALLEAGVRTTTLRTKATASSPVAGKTVVFTGSLERMTRDEAKAMAEALGAKVAGSVSAKTDLVVAGPGAGSKLKKAAELGVSVIDEDGWFVLIGRNPAAGEGGDATGPKG
;
A
#
# COMPACT_ATOMS: atom_id res chain seq x y z
N LEU A 1 -21.11 -2.72 21.83
CA LEU A 1 -21.91 -1.73 22.60
C LEU A 1 -23.32 -2.25 22.75
N THR A 2 -24.03 -1.91 23.83
CA THR A 2 -25.50 -1.99 23.83
C THR A 2 -26.00 -1.11 22.68
N PRO A 3 -26.81 -1.62 21.72
CA PRO A 3 -27.19 -0.87 20.54
C PRO A 3 -27.80 0.49 20.89
N VAL A 4 -27.29 1.56 20.28
CA VAL A 4 -27.70 2.94 20.55
C VAL A 4 -27.87 3.72 19.25
N THR A 5 -28.82 4.64 19.20
CA THR A 5 -29.05 5.47 18.01
C THR A 5 -28.21 6.74 18.07
N VAL A 6 -27.37 6.98 17.06
CA VAL A 6 -26.51 8.18 16.95
C VAL A 6 -26.62 8.74 15.53
N GLY A 7 -27.14 9.97 15.40
CA GLY A 7 -27.29 10.61 14.08
C GLY A 7 -28.19 9.82 13.12
N GLY A 8 -29.30 9.26 13.61
CA GLY A 8 -30.28 8.53 12.80
C GLY A 8 -29.93 7.08 12.44
N VAL A 9 -28.77 6.56 12.87
CA VAL A 9 -28.34 5.17 12.62
C VAL A 9 -28.08 4.45 13.93
N VAL A 10 -28.40 3.15 13.98
CA VAL A 10 -28.10 2.29 15.13
C VAL A 10 -26.63 1.87 15.10
N VAL A 11 -25.89 2.21 16.16
CA VAL A 11 -24.49 1.86 16.34
C VAL A 11 -24.40 0.74 17.38
N SER A 12 -23.81 -0.39 16.98
CA SER A 12 -23.51 -1.53 17.86
C SER A 12 -22.00 -1.74 18.09
N ASN A 13 -21.16 -1.23 17.18
CA ASN A 13 -19.72 -1.37 17.20
C ASN A 13 -19.04 -0.01 16.99
N VAL A 14 -17.87 0.16 17.61
CA VAL A 14 -17.04 1.36 17.50
C VAL A 14 -15.58 0.92 17.60
N THR A 15 -14.69 1.58 16.86
CA THR A 15 -13.24 1.33 17.00
C THR A 15 -12.72 1.92 18.31
N LEU A 16 -11.76 1.24 18.94
CA LEU A 16 -10.97 1.75 20.06
C LEU A 16 -9.52 2.00 19.65
N HIS A 17 -9.24 2.02 18.35
CA HIS A 17 -7.92 2.25 17.73
C HIS A 17 -6.84 1.24 18.13
N ASN A 18 -6.31 1.32 19.36
CA ASN A 18 -5.17 0.53 19.82
C ASN A 18 -5.03 0.53 21.36
N GLU A 19 -3.98 -0.12 21.85
CA GLU A 19 -3.67 -0.29 23.28
C GLU A 19 -3.45 1.05 24.00
N ASP A 20 -2.73 1.98 23.36
CA ASP A 20 -2.46 3.30 23.94
C ASP A 20 -3.76 4.12 24.04
N TYR A 21 -4.61 4.08 23.01
CA TYR A 21 -5.91 4.73 23.03
C TYR A 21 -6.79 4.18 24.15
N ILE A 22 -6.90 2.86 24.33
CA ILE A 22 -7.67 2.28 25.46
C ILE A 22 -7.10 2.72 26.81
N ALA A 23 -5.78 2.84 26.92
CA ALA A 23 -5.09 3.29 28.13
C ALA A 23 -5.24 4.79 28.42
N GLY A 24 -5.92 5.57 27.56
CA GLY A 24 -6.04 7.01 27.74
C GLY A 24 -4.80 7.78 27.28
N ARG A 25 -4.12 7.32 26.21
CA ARG A 25 -2.97 7.99 25.62
C ARG A 25 -3.11 8.17 24.10
N ASP A 26 -2.49 9.19 23.55
CA ASP A 26 -2.31 9.36 22.11
C ASP A 26 -1.06 8.62 21.59
N SER A 27 -0.77 8.77 20.29
CA SER A 27 0.38 8.14 19.62
C SER A 27 1.74 8.63 20.12
N ASP A 28 1.81 9.79 20.76
CA ASP A 28 3.04 10.34 21.33
C ASP A 28 3.22 9.96 22.81
N GLY A 29 2.21 9.27 23.38
CA GLY A 29 2.14 8.85 24.78
C GLY A 29 1.57 9.92 25.70
N ALA A 30 1.09 11.05 25.18
CA ALA A 30 0.46 12.09 25.98
C ALA A 30 -0.95 11.67 26.41
N PRO A 31 -1.44 12.10 27.59
CA PRO A 31 -2.74 11.71 28.08
C PRO A 31 -3.87 12.28 27.23
N ILE A 32 -4.81 11.42 26.84
CA ILE A 32 -6.12 11.82 26.29
C ILE A 32 -7.20 11.55 27.33
N ARG A 33 -8.30 12.30 27.27
CA ARG A 33 -9.39 12.20 28.26
C ARG A 33 -8.86 12.31 29.69
N GLU A 34 -7.90 13.21 29.90
CA GLU A 34 -7.22 13.40 31.20
C GLU A 34 -6.59 12.11 31.77
N GLY A 35 -6.19 11.17 30.91
CA GLY A 35 -5.57 9.90 31.28
C GLY A 35 -6.57 8.79 31.65
N ARG A 36 -7.88 8.99 31.38
CA ARG A 36 -8.90 7.98 31.64
C ARG A 36 -8.78 6.79 30.70
N ASP A 37 -8.67 5.60 31.29
CA ASP A 37 -8.73 4.32 30.59
C ASP A 37 -10.18 3.94 30.23
N THR A 38 -10.35 3.16 29.17
CA THR A 38 -11.64 2.54 28.82
C THR A 38 -11.65 1.07 29.25
N ARG A 39 -12.72 0.63 29.90
CA ARG A 39 -12.88 -0.71 30.47
C ARG A 39 -14.12 -1.43 29.90
N ILE A 40 -14.08 -2.75 29.94
CA ILE A 40 -15.25 -3.57 29.65
C ILE A 40 -16.31 -3.26 30.72
N GLY A 41 -17.53 -2.92 30.29
CA GLY A 41 -18.63 -2.51 31.16
C GLY A 41 -18.78 -1.00 31.34
N ASP A 42 -17.83 -0.19 30.86
CA ASP A 42 -17.94 1.28 30.98
C ASP A 42 -19.13 1.86 30.21
N THR A 43 -19.70 2.93 30.77
CA THR A 43 -20.56 3.84 30.02
C THR A 43 -19.67 4.85 29.28
N VAL A 44 -19.82 4.92 27.96
CA VAL A 44 -18.99 5.76 27.08
C VAL A 44 -19.80 6.82 26.35
N LEU A 45 -19.17 7.97 26.08
CA LEU A 45 -19.68 9.00 25.19
C LEU A 45 -19.25 8.67 23.77
N ILE A 46 -20.23 8.58 22.86
CA ILE A 46 -19.99 8.28 21.45
C ILE A 46 -20.38 9.49 20.62
N GLN A 47 -19.53 9.84 19.67
CA GLN A 47 -19.79 10.89 18.70
C GLN A 47 -19.75 10.33 17.29
N ARG A 48 -20.61 10.89 16.44
CA ARG A 48 -20.59 10.69 14.99
C ARG A 48 -20.78 12.06 14.33
N ALA A 49 -19.90 12.41 13.41
CA ALA A 49 -19.99 13.66 12.63
C ALA A 49 -20.34 13.31 11.18
N GLY A 50 -21.55 13.66 10.73
CA GLY A 50 -22.01 13.38 9.36
C GLY A 50 -22.00 11.88 9.01
N ASP A 51 -21.50 11.55 7.82
CA ASP A 51 -21.37 10.18 7.31
C ASP A 51 -20.06 9.47 7.73
N VAL A 52 -19.37 9.98 8.77
CA VAL A 52 -18.09 9.44 9.25
C VAL A 52 -18.30 8.29 10.25
N ILE A 53 -17.30 7.40 10.37
CA ILE A 53 -17.23 6.27 11.31
C ILE A 53 -17.40 6.80 12.76
N PRO A 54 -18.29 6.20 13.59
CA PRO A 54 -18.44 6.59 15.00
C PRO A 54 -17.15 6.44 15.81
N GLN A 55 -16.97 7.27 16.84
CA GLN A 55 -15.82 7.22 17.75
C GLN A 55 -16.23 7.35 19.23
N VAL A 56 -15.46 6.75 20.13
CA VAL A 56 -15.60 6.94 21.58
C VAL A 56 -14.86 8.22 21.98
N LEU A 57 -15.59 9.23 22.45
CA LEU A 57 -15.02 10.51 22.88
C LEU A 57 -14.45 10.44 24.30
N ASP A 58 -15.23 9.89 25.24
CA ASP A 58 -14.85 9.79 26.65
C ASP A 58 -15.56 8.65 27.39
N VAL A 59 -15.13 8.37 28.61
CA VAL A 59 -15.78 7.48 29.57
C VAL A 59 -16.51 8.32 30.61
N VAL A 60 -17.75 7.95 30.91
CA VAL A 60 -18.54 8.56 32.00
C VAL A 60 -18.17 7.88 33.30
N ILE A 61 -17.12 8.38 33.97
CA ILE A 61 -16.52 7.76 35.17
C ILE A 61 -17.53 7.58 36.31
N ASP A 62 -18.45 8.53 36.49
CA ASP A 62 -19.47 8.44 37.54
C ASP A 62 -20.43 7.25 37.36
N LYS A 63 -20.43 6.64 36.17
CA LYS A 63 -21.24 5.46 35.82
C LYS A 63 -20.40 4.20 35.63
N ARG A 64 -19.12 4.21 36.02
CA ARG A 64 -18.26 3.02 35.95
C ARG A 64 -18.74 1.98 36.97
N PRO A 65 -19.16 0.79 36.53
CA PRO A 65 -19.54 -0.28 37.45
C PRO A 65 -18.30 -0.81 38.20
N ALA A 66 -18.52 -1.42 39.37
CA ALA A 66 -17.43 -1.94 40.20
C ALA A 66 -16.71 -3.13 39.53
N GLU A 67 -17.45 -3.90 38.74
CA GLU A 67 -17.00 -5.02 37.92
C GLU A 67 -16.34 -4.59 36.59
N ALA A 68 -16.09 -3.29 36.38
CA ALA A 68 -15.44 -2.82 35.15
C ALA A 68 -13.98 -3.27 35.07
N GLU A 69 -13.68 -4.11 34.08
CA GLU A 69 -12.36 -4.73 33.91
C GLU A 69 -11.57 -4.11 32.75
N ARG A 70 -10.24 -4.06 32.90
CA ARG A 70 -9.36 -3.64 31.81
C ARG A 70 -9.42 -4.67 30.68
N TYR A 71 -9.39 -4.20 29.44
CA TYR A 71 -9.31 -5.10 28.29
C TYR A 71 -7.93 -5.81 28.26
N PRO A 72 -7.88 -7.14 28.37
CA PRO A 72 -6.62 -7.88 28.32
C PRO A 72 -6.18 -7.98 26.85
N PHE A 73 -5.17 -7.20 26.47
CA PHE A 73 -4.61 -7.30 25.13
C PHE A 73 -3.99 -8.68 24.92
N PRO A 74 -4.33 -9.38 23.82
CA PRO A 74 -3.78 -10.70 23.56
C PRO A 74 -2.27 -10.59 23.28
N ASP A 75 -1.48 -11.39 23.99
CA ASP A 75 -0.05 -11.59 23.74
C ASP A 75 0.20 -12.60 22.61
N HIS A 76 -0.83 -13.36 22.23
CA HIS A 76 -0.87 -14.26 21.09
C HIS A 76 -2.09 -13.98 20.23
N CYS A 77 -1.92 -14.01 18.91
CA CYS A 77 -2.99 -13.78 17.96
C CYS A 77 -4.19 -14.71 18.24
N PRO A 78 -5.42 -14.19 18.39
CA PRO A 78 -6.58 -15.01 18.68
C PRO A 78 -6.97 -15.95 17.52
N VAL A 79 -6.36 -15.78 16.34
CA VAL A 79 -6.63 -16.58 15.14
C VAL A 79 -5.58 -17.68 14.96
N CYS A 80 -4.30 -17.32 14.79
CA CYS A 80 -3.23 -18.30 14.53
C CYS A 80 -2.40 -18.68 15.76
N ARG A 81 -2.64 -18.04 16.93
CA ARG A 81 -1.89 -18.22 18.19
C ARG A 81 -0.40 -17.87 18.14
N SER A 82 0.11 -17.35 17.02
CA SER A 82 1.46 -16.77 16.97
C SER A 82 1.57 -15.54 17.86
N LYS A 83 2.78 -15.21 18.30
CA LYS A 83 3.04 -14.09 19.19
C LYS A 83 2.54 -12.77 18.58
N ALA A 84 1.89 -11.94 19.38
CA ALA A 84 1.41 -10.62 18.98
C ALA A 84 2.29 -9.54 19.61
N GLU A 85 3.06 -8.83 18.80
CA GLU A 85 4.16 -7.97 19.25
C GLU A 85 3.93 -6.50 18.88
N ARG A 86 4.44 -5.61 19.73
CA ARG A 86 4.58 -4.17 19.42
C ARG A 86 6.03 -3.95 19.01
N GLU A 87 6.26 -3.63 17.75
CA GLU A 87 7.60 -3.38 17.24
C GLU A 87 8.19 -2.12 17.88
N ILE A 88 9.52 -2.09 18.04
CA ILE A 88 10.23 -0.88 18.46
C ILE A 88 10.60 -0.13 17.19
N ASN A 89 10.11 1.10 17.06
CA ASN A 89 10.49 1.96 15.95
C ASN A 89 12.00 2.26 16.05
N PRO A 90 12.83 1.82 15.10
CA PRO A 90 14.28 1.92 15.21
C PRO A 90 14.78 3.37 15.16
N ARG A 91 13.98 4.30 14.61
CA ARG A 91 14.32 5.73 14.53
C ARG A 91 14.08 6.45 15.84
N THR A 92 13.04 6.08 16.59
CA THR A 92 12.63 6.77 17.83
C THR A 92 12.98 5.99 19.10
N GLY A 93 13.28 4.70 18.99
CA GLY A 93 13.49 3.79 20.12
C GLY A 93 12.23 3.51 20.94
N ARG A 94 11.06 3.97 20.48
CA ARG A 94 9.76 3.79 21.17
C ARG A 94 9.00 2.61 20.58
N GLN A 95 8.20 1.94 21.40
CA GLN A 95 7.25 0.95 20.89
C GLN A 95 6.18 1.62 20.03
N GLU A 96 5.85 1.01 18.90
CA GLU A 96 4.73 1.43 18.07
C GLU A 96 3.41 1.29 18.84
N SER A 97 2.43 2.14 18.55
CA SER A 97 1.09 2.04 19.15
C SER A 97 0.31 0.81 18.70
N VAL A 98 0.73 0.18 17.60
CA VAL A 98 0.04 -0.98 17.01
C VAL A 98 0.72 -2.28 17.41
N ARG A 99 -0.08 -3.24 17.90
CA ARG A 99 0.34 -4.62 18.12
C ARG A 99 -0.03 -5.44 16.89
N ARG A 100 0.92 -6.17 16.30
CA ARG A 100 0.71 -7.00 15.11
C ARG A 100 0.99 -8.47 15.42
N CYS A 101 0.29 -9.34 14.72
CA CYS A 101 0.58 -10.77 14.76
C CYS A 101 1.88 -11.05 13.99
N SER A 102 2.82 -11.74 14.62
CA SER A 102 4.15 -12.05 14.05
C SER A 102 4.11 -13.10 12.93
N ALA A 103 2.99 -13.82 12.74
CA ALA A 103 2.93 -14.92 11.77
C ALA A 103 2.90 -14.46 10.30
N GLY A 104 2.73 -13.16 10.03
CA GLY A 104 2.62 -12.64 8.67
C GLY A 104 1.60 -13.42 7.85
N LEU A 105 2.03 -13.87 6.66
CA LEU A 105 1.22 -14.63 5.70
C LEU A 105 0.78 -16.02 6.19
N THR A 106 1.38 -16.56 7.25
CA THR A 106 0.96 -17.86 7.82
C THR A 106 -0.25 -17.74 8.77
N CYS A 107 -0.63 -16.51 9.15
CA CYS A 107 -1.83 -16.29 9.94
C CYS A 107 -3.06 -16.30 9.03
N PRO A 108 -4.09 -17.14 9.26
CA PRO A 108 -5.30 -17.16 8.44
C PRO A 108 -6.02 -15.81 8.37
N ALA A 109 -6.00 -15.03 9.45
CA ALA A 109 -6.58 -13.69 9.46
C ALA A 109 -5.80 -12.69 8.60
N GLN A 110 -4.47 -12.78 8.58
CA GLN A 110 -3.66 -11.94 7.70
C GLN A 110 -3.72 -12.43 6.26
N GLY A 111 -3.81 -13.74 6.03
CA GLY A 111 -4.01 -14.33 4.71
C GLY A 111 -5.30 -13.83 4.05
N ARG A 112 -6.42 -13.80 4.78
CA ARG A 112 -7.69 -13.23 4.26
C ARG A 112 -7.58 -11.76 3.94
N GLU A 113 -7.02 -10.94 4.83
CA GLU A 113 -6.85 -9.51 4.56
C GLU A 113 -5.86 -9.26 3.41
N GLY A 114 -4.81 -10.08 3.30
CA GLY A 114 -3.88 -10.10 2.17
C GLY A 114 -4.58 -10.40 0.85
N LEU A 115 -5.49 -11.39 0.83
CA LEU A 115 -6.32 -11.69 -0.34
C LEU A 115 -7.27 -10.54 -0.68
N LYS A 116 -7.90 -9.90 0.32
CA LYS A 116 -8.76 -8.72 0.11
C LYS A 116 -7.99 -7.56 -0.49
N HIS A 117 -6.78 -7.30 0.03
CA HIS A 117 -5.87 -6.31 -0.51
C HIS A 117 -5.47 -6.66 -1.94
N PHE A 118 -5.10 -7.91 -2.20
CA PHE A 118 -4.66 -8.39 -3.51
C PHE A 118 -5.73 -8.16 -4.60
N VAL A 119 -7.00 -8.45 -4.32
CA VAL A 119 -8.08 -8.30 -5.30
C VAL A 119 -8.65 -6.87 -5.37
N SER A 120 -8.19 -5.97 -4.50
CA SER A 120 -8.74 -4.62 -4.36
C SER A 120 -8.56 -3.75 -5.62
N ARG A 121 -9.33 -2.65 -5.68
CA ARG A 121 -9.37 -1.72 -6.82
C ARG A 121 -8.01 -1.15 -7.24
N HIS A 122 -7.07 -0.99 -6.31
CA HIS A 122 -5.74 -0.44 -6.58
C HIS A 122 -4.67 -1.53 -6.82
N ALA A 123 -5.00 -2.80 -6.52
CA ALA A 123 -4.13 -3.98 -6.67
C ALA A 123 -4.47 -4.76 -7.96
N PHE A 124 -5.10 -5.93 -7.93
CA PHE A 124 -5.48 -6.62 -9.17
C PHE A 124 -6.81 -6.16 -9.76
N ASP A 125 -7.68 -5.50 -8.98
CA ASP A 125 -9.02 -5.05 -9.41
C ASP A 125 -9.81 -6.16 -10.13
N ILE A 126 -9.99 -7.27 -9.40
CA ILE A 126 -10.78 -8.40 -9.88
C ILE A 126 -12.25 -8.10 -9.58
N VAL A 127 -12.94 -7.59 -10.59
CA VAL A 127 -14.34 -7.15 -10.46
C VAL A 127 -15.22 -8.32 -10.03
N GLY A 128 -16.05 -8.09 -9.00
CA GLY A 128 -16.95 -9.09 -8.45
C GLY A 128 -16.33 -10.01 -7.40
N PHE A 129 -15.00 -9.97 -7.20
CA PHE A 129 -14.33 -10.80 -6.21
C PHE A 129 -14.25 -10.11 -4.84
N GLY A 130 -15.40 -10.06 -4.15
CA GLY A 130 -15.54 -9.36 -2.86
C GLY A 130 -15.19 -10.22 -1.63
N GLU A 131 -15.23 -9.58 -0.46
CA GLU A 131 -14.96 -10.18 0.86
C GLU A 131 -15.72 -11.50 1.11
N THR A 132 -17.00 -11.56 0.76
CA THR A 132 -17.80 -12.80 0.95
C THR A 132 -17.29 -13.98 0.12
N TYR A 133 -16.76 -13.74 -1.08
CA TYR A 133 -16.17 -14.82 -1.88
C TYR A 133 -14.85 -15.27 -1.28
N ILE A 134 -14.02 -14.34 -0.82
CA ILE A 134 -12.75 -14.67 -0.15
C ILE A 134 -13.03 -15.50 1.09
N GLU A 135 -13.99 -15.09 1.93
CA GLU A 135 -14.38 -15.86 3.11
C GLU A 135 -14.86 -17.26 2.73
N ALA A 136 -15.79 -17.39 1.79
CA ALA A 136 -16.32 -18.67 1.36
C ALA A 136 -15.25 -19.62 0.81
N LEU A 137 -14.33 -19.11 -0.02
CA LEU A 137 -13.28 -19.90 -0.64
C LEU A 137 -12.15 -20.25 0.32
N PHE A 138 -11.83 -19.34 1.23
CA PHE A 138 -10.85 -19.59 2.28
C PHE A 138 -11.38 -20.63 3.28
N ASP A 139 -12.65 -20.52 3.70
CA ASP A 139 -13.31 -21.50 4.57
C ASP A 139 -13.40 -22.88 3.91
N ALA A 140 -13.61 -22.92 2.59
CA ALA A 140 -13.63 -24.15 1.81
C ALA A 140 -12.23 -24.72 1.51
N GLY A 141 -11.15 -24.02 1.88
CA GLY A 141 -9.78 -24.41 1.59
C GLY A 141 -9.42 -24.37 0.09
N LEU A 142 -10.16 -23.60 -0.71
CA LEU A 142 -9.90 -23.44 -2.14
C LEU A 142 -8.89 -22.32 -2.43
N VAL A 143 -8.80 -21.31 -1.54
CA VAL A 143 -7.86 -20.19 -1.69
C VAL A 143 -7.19 -19.92 -0.34
N HIS A 144 -5.88 -20.07 -0.30
CA HIS A 144 -5.04 -19.74 0.87
C HIS A 144 -4.03 -18.63 0.56
N GLN A 145 -3.65 -18.51 -0.71
CA GLN A 145 -2.69 -17.53 -1.21
C GLN A 145 -3.16 -16.93 -2.54
N PRO A 146 -2.62 -15.78 -2.96
CA PRO A 146 -3.05 -15.12 -4.19
C PRO A 146 -2.97 -15.98 -5.46
N ALA A 147 -1.97 -16.86 -5.57
CA ALA A 147 -1.82 -17.73 -6.74
C ALA A 147 -3.00 -18.69 -6.95
N ASP A 148 -3.62 -19.16 -5.86
CA ASP A 148 -4.74 -20.11 -5.91
C ASP A 148 -5.98 -19.50 -6.62
N ILE A 149 -6.11 -18.17 -6.60
CA ILE A 149 -7.19 -17.46 -7.29
C ILE A 149 -7.20 -17.81 -8.79
N PHE A 150 -6.02 -17.90 -9.39
CA PHE A 150 -5.83 -18.10 -10.83
C PHE A 150 -5.93 -19.57 -11.27
N THR A 151 -6.10 -20.49 -10.31
CA THR A 151 -6.28 -21.93 -10.53
C THR A 151 -7.72 -22.39 -10.25
N LEU A 152 -8.60 -21.48 -9.81
CA LEU A 152 -10.00 -21.76 -9.57
C LEU A 152 -10.71 -22.28 -10.83
N THR A 153 -11.55 -23.29 -10.64
CA THR A 153 -12.39 -23.87 -11.69
C THR A 153 -13.87 -23.79 -11.31
N HIS A 154 -14.74 -23.79 -12.33
CA HIS A 154 -16.17 -23.53 -12.16
C HIS A 154 -16.86 -24.45 -11.14
N GLY A 155 -16.58 -25.76 -11.17
CA GLY A 155 -17.23 -26.74 -10.28
C GLY A 155 -16.96 -26.48 -8.80
N PRO A 156 -15.70 -26.58 -8.34
CA PRO A 156 -15.33 -26.32 -6.94
C PRO A 156 -15.75 -24.93 -6.44
N LEU A 157 -15.60 -23.90 -7.27
CA LEU A 157 -16.03 -22.54 -6.95
C LEU A 157 -17.53 -22.47 -6.66
N LYS A 158 -18.35 -23.06 -7.54
CA LYS A 158 -19.80 -23.14 -7.35
C LYS A 158 -20.17 -23.86 -6.06
N ASP A 159 -19.57 -25.02 -5.84
CA ASP A 159 -19.89 -25.88 -4.69
C ASP A 159 -19.57 -25.18 -3.37
N ALA A 160 -18.43 -24.49 -3.28
CA ALA A 160 -18.04 -23.71 -2.10
C ALA A 160 -18.99 -22.56 -1.81
N LEU A 161 -19.42 -21.82 -2.83
CA LEU A 161 -20.35 -20.69 -2.67
C LEU A 161 -21.76 -21.16 -2.27
N GLU A 162 -22.21 -22.28 -2.81
CA GLU A 162 -23.47 -22.92 -2.40
C GLU A 162 -23.41 -23.46 -0.96
N ALA A 163 -22.28 -24.06 -0.56
CA ALA A 163 -22.04 -24.52 0.81
C ALA A 163 -22.04 -23.36 1.81
N HIS A 164 -21.30 -22.28 1.53
CA HIS A 164 -21.24 -21.11 2.39
C HIS A 164 -22.63 -20.47 2.58
N ARG A 165 -23.41 -20.32 1.51
CA ARG A 165 -24.78 -19.79 1.60
C ARG A 165 -25.70 -20.64 2.47
N ARG A 166 -25.61 -21.98 2.36
CA ARG A 166 -26.36 -22.91 3.23
C ARG A 166 -25.98 -22.69 4.69
N GLY A 167 -24.68 -22.66 5.00
CA GLY A 167 -24.18 -22.41 6.35
C GLY A 167 -24.66 -21.09 6.95
N VAL A 168 -24.58 -19.99 6.20
CA VAL A 168 -25.08 -18.66 6.66
C VAL A 168 -26.59 -18.69 6.89
N SER A 169 -27.36 -19.39 6.05
CA SER A 169 -28.81 -19.53 6.23
C SER A 169 -29.14 -20.32 7.50
N GLU A 170 -28.47 -21.45 7.72
CA GLU A 170 -28.63 -22.29 8.91
C GLU A 170 -28.25 -21.55 10.20
N ALA A 171 -27.12 -20.84 10.19
CA ALA A 171 -26.69 -20.03 11.33
C ALA A 171 -27.74 -18.96 11.69
N ARG A 172 -28.29 -18.25 10.70
CA ARG A 172 -29.35 -17.24 10.91
C ARG A 172 -30.63 -17.83 11.49
N LEU A 173 -30.98 -19.06 11.11
CA LEU A 173 -32.13 -19.79 11.65
C LEU A 173 -31.91 -20.16 13.12
N ALA A 174 -30.71 -20.65 13.46
CA ALA A 174 -30.33 -20.98 14.82
C ALA A 174 -30.37 -19.75 15.75
N THR A 175 -29.94 -18.58 15.29
CA THR A 175 -29.95 -17.35 16.13
C THR A 175 -31.36 -16.77 16.36
N LYS A 176 -32.34 -17.07 15.50
CA LYS A 176 -33.68 -16.47 15.55
C LYS A 176 -34.75 -17.34 16.24
N GLY A 177 -34.41 -18.52 16.74
CA GLY A 177 -35.34 -19.36 17.52
C GLY A 177 -36.65 -19.71 16.79
N GLY A 178 -36.65 -19.80 15.46
CA GLY A 178 -37.90 -19.95 14.69
C GLY A 178 -37.72 -20.51 13.28
N VAL A 179 -38.75 -21.25 12.84
CA VAL A 179 -38.86 -21.97 11.57
C VAL A 179 -38.70 -21.02 10.37
N ALA A 180 -37.92 -21.45 9.37
CA ALA A 180 -37.73 -20.72 8.12
C ALA A 180 -39.08 -20.42 7.46
N ALA A 181 -39.43 -19.14 7.32
CA ALA A 181 -40.34 -18.77 6.25
C ALA A 181 -39.68 -19.23 4.94
N LYS A 182 -40.37 -20.09 4.17
CA LYS A 182 -39.99 -20.49 2.81
C LYS A 182 -39.94 -19.22 1.93
N LYS A 183 -38.88 -18.42 2.04
CA LYS A 183 -38.49 -17.52 0.95
C LYS A 183 -37.98 -18.43 -0.17
N PRO A 184 -38.38 -18.20 -1.42
CA PRO A 184 -37.83 -18.96 -2.54
C PRO A 184 -36.31 -18.87 -2.45
N ALA A 185 -35.63 -20.02 -2.61
CA ALA A 185 -34.18 -20.05 -2.67
C ALA A 185 -33.72 -18.91 -3.58
N LYS A 186 -32.92 -17.98 -3.05
CA LYS A 186 -32.26 -16.96 -3.87
C LYS A 186 -31.64 -17.75 -5.02
N LYS A 187 -31.96 -17.39 -6.28
CA LYS A 187 -31.55 -18.18 -7.45
C LYS A 187 -30.11 -18.66 -7.23
N PRO A 188 -29.80 -19.95 -7.44
CA PRO A 188 -28.41 -20.41 -7.45
C PRO A 188 -27.64 -19.40 -8.28
N GLU A 189 -26.45 -19.05 -7.82
CA GLU A 189 -25.60 -18.14 -8.58
C GLU A 189 -25.64 -18.61 -10.02
N SER A 190 -26.20 -17.77 -10.91
CA SER A 190 -26.37 -18.21 -12.29
C SER A 190 -24.99 -18.65 -12.75
N SER A 191 -24.87 -19.78 -13.45
CA SER A 191 -23.62 -20.23 -14.08
C SER A 191 -22.83 -19.04 -14.63
N LYS A 192 -23.56 -18.12 -15.28
CA LYS A 192 -23.11 -16.81 -15.77
C LYS A 192 -22.35 -15.89 -14.78
N ALA A 193 -22.74 -15.81 -13.51
CA ALA A 193 -22.04 -14.97 -12.53
C ALA A 193 -20.70 -15.59 -12.10
N ILE A 194 -20.64 -16.92 -12.01
CA ILE A 194 -19.39 -17.65 -11.76
C ILE A 194 -18.49 -17.58 -12.99
N GLU A 195 -19.05 -17.75 -14.18
CA GLU A 195 -18.36 -17.55 -15.46
C GLU A 195 -17.79 -16.13 -15.58
N ASN A 196 -18.58 -15.10 -15.23
CA ASN A 196 -18.11 -13.72 -15.22
C ASN A 196 -16.97 -13.49 -14.22
N LEU A 197 -17.03 -14.10 -13.02
CA LEU A 197 -15.97 -14.00 -12.03
C LEU A 197 -14.69 -14.69 -12.52
N LEU A 198 -14.79 -15.89 -13.10
CA LEU A 198 -13.65 -16.59 -13.68
C LEU A 198 -13.04 -15.80 -14.85
N ALA A 199 -13.87 -15.21 -15.70
CA ALA A 199 -13.41 -14.32 -16.76
C ALA A 199 -12.70 -13.08 -16.19
N ALA A 200 -13.25 -12.45 -15.16
CA ALA A 200 -12.61 -11.30 -14.50
C ALA A 200 -11.27 -11.67 -13.83
N ILE A 201 -11.13 -12.90 -13.31
CA ILE A 201 -9.84 -13.42 -12.81
C ILE A 201 -8.85 -13.59 -13.97
N ASP A 202 -9.29 -14.19 -15.07
CA ASP A 202 -8.47 -14.46 -16.24
C ASP A 202 -7.96 -13.17 -16.91
N ASP A 203 -8.83 -12.16 -17.03
CA ASP A 203 -8.51 -10.81 -17.54
C ASP A 203 -7.41 -10.13 -16.71
N ARG A 204 -7.24 -10.53 -15.44
CA ARG A 204 -6.22 -10.00 -14.52
C ARG A 204 -4.98 -10.88 -14.42
N ARG A 205 -4.78 -11.84 -15.32
CA ARG A 205 -3.47 -12.51 -15.46
C ARG A 205 -2.39 -11.55 -15.95
N THR A 206 -2.75 -10.49 -16.68
CA THR A 206 -1.80 -9.45 -17.06
C THR A 206 -2.18 -8.13 -16.39
N VAL A 207 -1.30 -7.63 -15.52
CA VAL A 207 -1.51 -6.36 -14.79
C VAL A 207 -0.33 -5.41 -14.97
N ALA A 208 -0.51 -4.15 -14.59
CA ALA A 208 0.60 -3.20 -14.54
C ALA A 208 1.57 -3.55 -13.39
N LEU A 209 2.86 -3.32 -13.58
CA LEU A 209 3.89 -3.69 -12.60
C LEU A 209 3.71 -2.98 -11.24
N ASP A 210 3.30 -1.72 -11.22
CA ASP A 210 3.00 -0.99 -9.98
C ASP A 210 1.86 -1.65 -9.18
N ARG A 211 0.84 -2.12 -9.89
CA ARG A 211 -0.29 -2.84 -9.30
C ARG A 211 0.12 -4.19 -8.73
N PHE A 212 0.99 -4.90 -9.45
CA PHE A 212 1.59 -6.15 -8.96
C PHE A 212 2.37 -5.92 -7.67
N ILE A 213 3.28 -4.94 -7.66
CA ILE A 213 4.11 -4.61 -6.50
C ILE A 213 3.24 -4.22 -5.30
N PHE A 214 2.24 -3.36 -5.53
CA PHE A 214 1.31 -2.94 -4.48
C PHE A 214 0.52 -4.13 -3.92
N ALA A 215 0.06 -5.04 -4.78
CA ALA A 215 -0.73 -6.21 -4.38
C ALA A 215 0.03 -7.21 -3.48
N LEU A 216 1.36 -7.20 -3.49
CA LEU A 216 2.18 -8.05 -2.60
C LEU A 216 2.03 -7.67 -1.12
N GLY A 217 1.52 -6.47 -0.81
CA GLY A 217 1.26 -6.04 0.57
C GLY A 217 2.53 -5.91 1.42
N ILE A 218 3.65 -5.53 0.79
CA ILE A 218 4.94 -5.39 1.46
C ILE A 218 4.91 -4.17 2.39
N PRO A 219 5.39 -4.28 3.65
CA PRO A 219 5.50 -3.14 4.56
C PRO A 219 6.22 -1.95 3.92
N ASP A 220 5.74 -0.74 4.22
CA ASP A 220 6.26 0.53 3.68
C ASP A 220 6.08 0.74 2.17
N ILE A 221 5.47 -0.20 1.44
CA ILE A 221 5.22 -0.11 0.00
C ILE A 221 3.76 0.26 -0.28
N GLY A 222 3.47 1.56 -0.28
CA GLY A 222 2.18 2.11 -0.71
C GLY A 222 2.06 2.24 -2.23
N GLU A 223 0.89 2.69 -2.72
CA GLU A 223 0.62 2.85 -4.16
C GLU A 223 1.62 3.80 -4.85
N SER A 224 2.00 4.91 -4.20
CA SER A 224 2.99 5.87 -4.75
C SER A 224 4.37 5.23 -4.90
N THR A 225 4.82 4.50 -3.88
CA THR A 225 6.12 3.82 -3.88
C THR A 225 6.13 2.67 -4.89
N ALA A 226 5.04 1.93 -5.02
CA ALA A 226 4.89 0.89 -6.04
C ALA A 226 4.97 1.47 -7.46
N LYS A 227 4.34 2.63 -7.71
CA LYS A 227 4.47 3.37 -8.97
C LYS A 227 5.90 3.85 -9.23
N ALA A 228 6.59 4.33 -8.21
CA ALA A 228 7.99 4.73 -8.34
C ALA A 228 8.87 3.52 -8.69
N LEU A 229 8.74 2.41 -7.96
CA LEU A 229 9.46 1.16 -8.23
C LEU A 229 9.23 0.65 -9.65
N ALA A 230 7.99 0.70 -10.15
CA ALA A 230 7.66 0.28 -11.50
C ALA A 230 8.32 1.12 -12.61
N ARG A 231 8.91 2.29 -12.29
CA ARG A 231 9.72 3.08 -13.26
C ARG A 231 11.15 2.56 -13.40
N HIS A 232 11.63 1.82 -12.41
CA HIS A 232 12.99 1.27 -12.38
C HIS A 232 13.12 -0.09 -13.08
N PHE A 233 12.00 -0.76 -13.36
CA PHE A 233 11.98 -2.14 -13.87
C PHE A 233 11.00 -2.32 -15.01
N ASP A 234 11.34 -3.19 -15.96
CA ASP A 234 10.50 -3.42 -17.15
C ASP A 234 9.35 -4.44 -16.90
N ASP A 235 9.58 -5.39 -16.02
CA ASP A 235 8.63 -6.45 -15.67
C ASP A 235 8.91 -7.01 -14.26
N VAL A 236 8.10 -7.97 -13.83
CA VAL A 236 8.19 -8.61 -12.52
C VAL A 236 9.48 -9.40 -12.39
N GLU A 237 9.94 -10.07 -13.45
CA GLU A 237 11.21 -10.79 -13.46
C GLU A 237 12.39 -9.83 -13.24
N GLY A 238 12.40 -8.71 -13.95
CA GLY A 238 13.38 -7.63 -13.81
C GLY A 238 13.33 -6.98 -12.43
N PHE A 239 12.14 -6.76 -11.89
CA PHE A 239 11.92 -6.28 -10.53
C PHE A 239 12.52 -7.24 -9.49
N VAL A 240 12.13 -8.52 -9.50
CA VAL A 240 12.62 -9.53 -8.55
C VAL A 240 14.15 -9.66 -8.63
N ALA A 241 14.70 -9.74 -9.85
CA ALA A 241 16.15 -9.81 -10.05
C ALA A 241 16.86 -8.53 -9.58
N GLY A 242 16.22 -7.36 -9.78
CA GLY A 242 16.70 -6.06 -9.34
C GLY A 242 16.78 -5.93 -7.84
N ILE A 243 15.73 -6.31 -7.11
CA ILE A 243 15.73 -6.33 -5.64
C ILE A 243 16.77 -7.32 -5.13
N GLY A 244 16.89 -8.49 -5.75
CA GLY A 244 17.94 -9.46 -5.40
C GLY A 244 19.37 -8.93 -5.61
N ARG A 245 19.60 -8.10 -6.63
CA ARG A 245 20.89 -7.38 -6.81
C ARG A 245 21.10 -6.35 -5.71
N ALA A 246 20.10 -5.51 -5.45
CA ALA A 246 20.17 -4.50 -4.38
C ALA A 246 20.45 -5.12 -3.00
N GLY A 247 19.91 -6.32 -2.71
CA GLY A 247 20.19 -7.07 -1.48
C GLY A 247 21.64 -7.53 -1.34
N ARG A 248 22.31 -7.90 -2.44
CA ARG A 248 23.76 -8.24 -2.43
C ARG A 248 24.66 -7.02 -2.35
N GLU A 249 24.11 -5.85 -2.65
CA GLU A 249 24.80 -4.56 -2.72
C GLU A 249 24.48 -3.68 -1.49
N LEU A 250 24.00 -4.29 -0.41
CA LEU A 250 23.80 -3.63 0.87
C LEU A 250 25.10 -3.05 1.40
N PRO A 251 25.06 -1.88 2.07
CA PRO A 251 26.23 -1.37 2.78
C PRO A 251 26.64 -2.36 3.87
N GLY A 252 27.92 -2.69 3.96
CA GLY A 252 28.43 -3.58 5.02
C GLY A 252 28.58 -2.87 6.36
N GLU A 253 28.98 -3.64 7.38
CA GLU A 253 29.07 -3.17 8.76
C GLU A 253 30.02 -1.96 8.92
N ALA A 254 31.15 -1.94 8.22
CA ALA A 254 32.10 -0.84 8.30
C ALA A 254 31.52 0.47 7.73
N TRP A 255 30.84 0.42 6.58
CA TRP A 255 30.12 1.57 6.02
C TRP A 255 29.05 2.11 6.99
N GLN A 256 28.24 1.20 7.52
CA GLN A 256 27.19 1.54 8.48
C GLN A 256 27.76 2.15 9.77
N SER A 257 28.83 1.55 10.31
CA SER A 257 29.51 2.05 11.51
C SER A 257 30.08 3.45 11.31
N LEU A 258 30.69 3.73 10.15
CA LEU A 258 31.25 5.05 9.84
C LEU A 258 30.14 6.10 9.66
N SER A 259 29.08 5.77 8.92
CA SER A 259 27.95 6.68 8.65
C SER A 259 27.04 6.92 9.87
N ALA A 260 27.13 6.08 10.90
CA ALA A 260 26.40 6.23 12.16
C ALA A 260 27.07 7.21 13.14
N LEU A 261 28.30 7.67 12.85
CA LEU A 261 29.01 8.59 13.72
C LEU A 261 28.32 9.95 13.80
N ARG A 262 28.33 10.51 15.01
CA ARG A 262 27.72 11.82 15.27
C ARG A 262 28.37 12.89 14.39
N GLY A 263 27.58 13.48 13.52
CA GLY A 263 28.03 14.54 12.60
C GLY A 263 28.75 14.02 11.35
N ILE A 264 28.87 12.71 11.15
CA ILE A 264 29.42 12.09 9.94
C ILE A 264 28.37 11.13 9.37
N SER A 265 27.24 11.69 8.93
CA SER A 265 26.21 10.92 8.24
C SER A 265 26.57 10.72 6.77
N GLU A 266 26.00 9.70 6.12
CA GLU A 266 26.20 9.39 4.69
C GLU A 266 25.94 10.59 3.77
N LYS A 267 25.04 11.50 4.16
CA LYS A 267 24.70 12.73 3.41
C LYS A 267 25.61 13.92 3.74
N SER A 268 26.56 13.77 4.65
CA SER A 268 27.43 14.87 5.08
C SER A 268 28.64 15.01 4.17
N LYS A 269 29.06 16.26 3.91
CA LYS A 269 30.30 16.54 3.18
C LYS A 269 31.53 15.92 3.84
N SER A 270 31.50 15.72 5.15
CA SER A 270 32.60 15.07 5.88
C SER A 270 32.68 13.59 5.54
N PHE A 271 31.55 12.89 5.46
CA PHE A 271 31.52 11.49 5.01
C PHE A 271 31.96 11.36 3.55
N GLU A 272 31.45 12.23 2.67
CA GLU A 272 31.89 12.31 1.26
C GLU A 272 33.41 12.48 1.13
N ARG A 273 34.00 13.41 1.89
CA ARG A 273 35.46 13.62 1.90
C ARG A 273 36.22 12.41 2.43
N LEU A 274 35.75 11.77 3.49
CA LEU A 274 36.37 10.57 4.06
C LEU A 274 36.35 9.40 3.06
N THR A 275 35.24 9.17 2.37
CA THR A 275 35.13 8.06 1.42
C THR A 275 35.77 8.36 0.06
N ALA A 276 36.06 9.63 -0.25
CA ALA A 276 36.79 10.05 -1.44
C ALA A 276 38.33 9.98 -1.31
N VAL A 277 38.87 9.72 -0.11
CA VAL A 277 40.33 9.59 0.09
C VAL A 277 40.88 8.46 -0.78
N PRO A 278 41.92 8.67 -1.60
CA PRO A 278 42.53 7.63 -2.42
C PRO A 278 43.07 6.46 -1.59
N ASP A 279 43.06 5.24 -2.15
CA ASP A 279 43.53 4.04 -1.44
C ASP A 279 45.03 4.12 -1.14
N GLU A 280 45.80 4.79 -1.99
CA GLU A 280 47.23 5.02 -1.80
C GLU A 280 47.50 5.88 -0.56
N GLN A 281 46.67 6.91 -0.33
CA GLN A 281 46.77 7.78 0.83
C GLN A 281 46.34 7.06 2.12
N LEU A 282 45.38 6.15 2.04
CA LEU A 282 44.97 5.31 3.17
C LEU A 282 46.05 4.29 3.58
N GLN A 283 46.92 3.90 2.65
CA GLN A 283 48.04 3.00 2.89
C GLN A 283 49.30 3.72 3.40
N ASP A 284 49.35 5.06 3.34
CA ASP A 284 50.45 5.85 3.87
C ASP A 284 50.42 5.85 5.41
N ALA A 285 51.46 5.26 6.01
CA ALA A 285 51.59 5.14 7.45
C ALA A 285 51.80 6.48 8.17
N ASP A 286 52.29 7.50 7.46
CA ASP A 286 52.56 8.84 7.99
C ASP A 286 51.36 9.79 7.82
N TRP A 287 50.33 9.39 7.07
CA TRP A 287 49.15 10.22 6.87
C TRP A 287 48.24 10.23 8.10
N GLU A 288 48.01 11.40 8.70
CA GLU A 288 47.21 11.57 9.92
C GLU A 288 45.80 12.15 9.61
N PRO A 289 44.77 11.31 9.34
CA PRO A 289 43.44 11.76 8.93
C PRO A 289 42.76 12.69 9.94
N LEU A 290 43.01 12.57 11.25
CA LEU A 290 42.38 13.46 12.23
C LEU A 290 43.01 14.86 12.23
N ARG A 291 44.21 15.01 11.68
CA ARG A 291 44.92 16.30 11.58
C ARG A 291 44.86 16.92 10.19
N ASP A 292 44.55 16.14 9.17
CA ASP A 292 44.43 16.61 7.80
C ASP A 292 43.39 17.72 7.66
N GLY A 293 43.83 18.86 7.14
CA GLY A 293 43.01 20.04 6.90
C GLY A 293 42.02 19.86 5.75
N ASP A 294 42.33 19.01 4.77
CA ASP A 294 41.51 18.80 3.56
C ASP A 294 40.24 18.01 3.87
N LEU A 295 40.31 17.11 4.86
CA LEU A 295 39.13 16.45 5.40
C LEU A 295 38.20 17.41 6.15
N ALA A 296 38.71 18.58 6.57
CA ALA A 296 38.03 19.66 7.30
C ALA A 296 37.00 19.12 8.31
N LEU A 297 37.48 18.21 9.17
CA LEU A 297 36.73 17.65 10.28
C LEU A 297 36.67 18.67 11.43
N ASN A 298 35.52 18.80 12.08
CA ASN A 298 35.41 19.60 13.29
C ASN A 298 35.85 18.80 14.53
N SER A 299 36.00 19.48 15.67
CA SER A 299 36.47 18.84 16.91
C SER A 299 35.58 17.69 17.38
N ALA A 300 34.26 17.80 17.23
CA ALA A 300 33.33 16.75 17.64
C ALA A 300 33.43 15.50 16.74
N GLN A 301 33.60 15.69 15.43
CA GLN A 301 33.82 14.60 14.47
C GLN A 301 35.13 13.86 14.75
N ARG A 302 36.22 14.59 15.03
CA ARG A 302 37.51 13.99 15.40
C ARG A 302 37.42 13.17 16.68
N VAL A 303 36.71 13.68 17.69
CA VAL A 303 36.47 12.95 18.95
C VAL A 303 35.67 11.68 18.67
N ALA A 304 34.58 11.76 17.90
CA ALA A 304 33.74 10.59 17.58
C ALA A 304 34.52 9.50 16.81
N LEU A 305 35.37 9.88 15.85
CA LEU A 305 36.25 8.95 15.14
C LEU A 305 37.26 8.30 16.10
N ARG A 306 37.89 9.07 16.97
CA ARG A 306 38.87 8.59 17.94
C ARG A 306 38.26 7.67 19.00
N GLU A 307 37.07 7.99 19.49
CA GLU A 307 36.34 7.12 20.44
C GLU A 307 35.94 5.79 19.82
N ARG A 308 35.57 5.77 18.53
CA ARG A 308 35.10 4.56 17.84
C ARG A 308 36.23 3.69 17.31
N TYR A 309 37.25 4.31 16.71
CA TYR A 309 38.29 3.61 15.94
C TYR A 309 39.69 3.77 16.54
N GLY A 310 39.85 4.52 17.63
CA GLY A 310 41.13 4.67 18.31
C GLY A 310 42.01 5.74 17.66
N ASP A 311 43.17 5.34 17.17
CA ASP A 311 44.19 6.26 16.68
C ASP A 311 44.09 6.53 15.16
N GLU A 312 45.08 7.23 14.60
CA GLU A 312 45.15 7.55 13.17
C GLU A 312 45.12 6.29 12.31
N ALA A 313 45.80 5.22 12.72
CA ALA A 313 45.85 3.96 11.99
C ALA A 313 44.48 3.28 11.97
N GLY A 314 43.80 3.19 13.13
CA GLY A 314 42.47 2.64 13.20
C GLY A 314 41.43 3.44 12.38
N VAL A 315 41.58 4.77 12.30
CA VAL A 315 40.74 5.61 11.42
C VAL A 315 41.01 5.33 9.94
N ARG A 316 42.27 5.18 9.51
CA ARG A 316 42.61 4.79 8.13
C ARG A 316 42.01 3.43 7.77
N GLU A 317 42.17 2.45 8.64
CA GLU A 317 41.60 1.11 8.46
C GLU A 317 40.07 1.15 8.37
N ALA A 318 39.42 1.93 9.23
CA ALA A 318 37.96 2.09 9.21
C ALA A 318 37.46 2.74 7.92
N ILE A 319 38.15 3.75 7.39
CA ILE A 319 37.80 4.38 6.10
C ILE A 319 38.00 3.36 4.97
N ALA A 320 39.13 2.65 4.93
CA ALA A 320 39.39 1.63 3.92
C ALA A 320 38.34 0.50 3.93
N ALA A 321 38.00 -0.01 5.12
CA ALA A 321 36.97 -1.02 5.31
C ALA A 321 35.57 -0.51 4.91
N ALA A 322 35.24 0.74 5.24
CA ALA A 322 34.00 1.36 4.82
C ALA A 322 33.92 1.44 3.28
N LYS A 323 34.97 1.92 2.61
CA LYS A 323 35.04 1.97 1.14
C LYS A 323 34.87 0.59 0.50
N ALA A 324 35.53 -0.43 1.06
CA ALA A 324 35.42 -1.81 0.56
C ALA A 324 34.03 -2.42 0.72
N THR A 325 33.22 -1.88 1.64
CA THR A 325 31.86 -2.34 1.93
C THR A 325 30.80 -1.29 1.59
N ALA A 326 31.13 -0.37 0.69
CA ALA A 326 30.21 0.65 0.20
C ALA A 326 29.00 0.01 -0.49
N PRO A 327 27.81 0.64 -0.39
CA PRO A 327 26.64 0.15 -1.07
C PRO A 327 26.85 0.18 -2.59
N GLY A 328 26.33 -0.82 -3.29
CA GLY A 328 26.45 -0.91 -4.74
C GLY A 328 25.41 -0.06 -5.50
N PRO A 329 25.61 0.10 -6.82
CA PRO A 329 24.77 0.97 -7.64
C PRO A 329 23.29 0.61 -7.66
N ALA A 330 22.91 -0.67 -7.58
CA ALA A 330 21.52 -1.10 -7.55
C ALA A 330 20.82 -0.68 -6.25
N TYR A 331 21.53 -0.78 -5.11
CA TYR A 331 21.01 -0.29 -3.83
C TYR A 331 20.91 1.24 -3.81
N ILE A 332 21.95 1.93 -4.28
CA ILE A 332 21.97 3.40 -4.36
C ILE A 332 20.84 3.92 -5.25
N ALA A 333 20.60 3.31 -6.41
CA ALA A 333 19.55 3.75 -7.34
C ALA A 333 18.15 3.77 -6.71
N LEU A 334 17.82 2.76 -5.89
CA LEU A 334 16.53 2.68 -5.20
C LEU A 334 16.46 3.62 -4.00
N THR A 335 17.54 3.70 -3.20
CA THR A 335 17.55 4.53 -1.99
C THR A 335 17.66 6.04 -2.27
N ALA A 336 18.22 6.42 -3.42
CA ALA A 336 18.32 7.81 -3.86
C ALA A 336 16.98 8.37 -4.38
N ASP A 337 16.05 7.51 -4.80
CA ASP A 337 14.71 7.92 -5.23
C ASP A 337 13.88 8.40 -4.02
N SER A 338 13.34 9.61 -4.11
CA SER A 338 12.58 10.24 -3.01
C SER A 338 11.26 9.53 -2.69
N ASP A 339 10.66 8.83 -3.66
CA ASP A 339 9.39 8.11 -3.49
C ASP A 339 9.60 6.67 -2.99
N ILE A 340 10.85 6.18 -2.98
CA ILE A 340 11.24 4.85 -2.51
C ILE A 340 12.05 4.99 -1.21
N GLY A 341 13.27 5.50 -1.29
CA GLY A 341 14.14 5.70 -0.15
C GLY A 341 14.64 4.41 0.51
N THR A 342 15.44 4.59 1.57
CA THR A 342 16.12 3.49 2.28
C THR A 342 15.15 2.53 2.96
N VAL A 343 14.07 3.03 3.58
CA VAL A 343 13.13 2.19 4.35
C VAL A 343 12.40 1.23 3.43
N ALA A 344 11.77 1.72 2.35
CA ALA A 344 11.09 0.87 1.37
C ALA A 344 12.05 -0.14 0.74
N THR A 345 13.27 0.31 0.36
CA THR A 345 14.29 -0.58 -0.22
C THR A 345 14.65 -1.72 0.72
N GLN A 346 14.83 -1.44 2.01
CA GLN A 346 15.12 -2.48 3.00
C GLN A 346 13.92 -3.41 3.22
N SER A 347 12.69 -2.89 3.28
CA SER A 347 11.48 -3.72 3.42
C SER A 347 11.29 -4.66 2.22
N LEU A 348 11.60 -4.20 1.00
CA LEU A 348 11.63 -5.04 -0.21
C LEU A 348 12.70 -6.14 -0.13
N ILE A 349 13.94 -5.79 0.24
CA ILE A 349 15.03 -6.77 0.34
C ILE A 349 14.68 -7.84 1.36
N ARG A 350 14.25 -7.46 2.57
CA ARG A 350 13.82 -8.41 3.61
C ARG A 350 12.68 -9.30 3.14
N PHE A 351 11.68 -8.73 2.44
CA PHE A 351 10.59 -9.51 1.88
C PHE A 351 11.10 -10.60 0.93
N PHE A 352 12.03 -10.28 0.03
CA PHE A 352 12.58 -11.25 -0.92
C PHE A 352 13.70 -12.13 -0.35
N GLU A 353 14.26 -11.84 0.82
CA GLU A 353 15.16 -12.73 1.57
C GLU A 353 14.41 -13.92 2.18
N GLU A 354 13.13 -13.74 2.49
CA GLU A 354 12.26 -14.79 3.00
C GLU A 354 11.86 -15.81 1.92
N ALA A 355 12.13 -17.10 2.17
CA ALA A 355 11.89 -18.15 1.19
C ALA A 355 10.40 -18.30 0.82
N HIS A 356 9.49 -18.18 1.80
CA HIS A 356 8.06 -18.34 1.58
C HIS A 356 7.48 -17.24 0.67
N ASN A 357 7.99 -16.01 0.76
CA ASN A 357 7.59 -14.90 -0.10
C ASN A 357 8.05 -15.12 -1.55
N ARG A 358 9.29 -15.57 -1.75
CA ARG A 358 9.78 -15.95 -3.08
C ARG A 358 8.93 -17.06 -3.71
N THR A 359 8.55 -18.07 -2.93
CA THR A 359 7.66 -19.15 -3.38
C THR A 359 6.28 -18.62 -3.75
N ALA A 360 5.68 -17.71 -2.96
CA ALA A 360 4.39 -17.13 -3.26
C ALA A 360 4.40 -16.29 -4.55
N VAL A 361 5.46 -15.50 -4.77
CA VAL A 361 5.66 -14.75 -6.02
C VAL A 361 5.86 -15.70 -7.20
N ALA A 362 6.69 -16.74 -7.05
CA ALA A 362 6.88 -17.75 -8.09
C ALA A 362 5.58 -18.46 -8.46
N ALA A 363 4.76 -18.83 -7.47
CA ALA A 363 3.46 -19.47 -7.69
C ALA A 363 2.50 -18.57 -8.50
N LEU A 364 2.51 -17.24 -8.29
CA LEU A 364 1.75 -16.30 -9.13
C LEU A 364 2.23 -16.35 -10.58
N LEU A 365 3.55 -16.34 -10.82
CA LEU A 365 4.11 -16.41 -12.17
C LEU A 365 3.83 -17.74 -12.85
N GLU A 366 3.91 -18.85 -12.11
CA GLU A 366 3.57 -20.20 -12.59
C GLU A 366 2.07 -20.32 -12.91
N ALA A 367 1.22 -19.65 -12.15
CA ALA A 367 -0.21 -19.52 -12.44
C ALA A 367 -0.51 -18.59 -13.64
N GLY A 368 0.51 -18.14 -14.37
CA GLY A 368 0.35 -17.36 -15.60
C GLY A 368 0.19 -15.86 -15.38
N VAL A 369 0.44 -15.35 -14.16
CA VAL A 369 0.46 -13.91 -13.93
C VAL A 369 1.69 -13.30 -14.60
N ARG A 370 1.48 -12.22 -15.34
CA ARG A 370 2.51 -11.44 -16.03
C ARG A 370 2.29 -9.96 -15.75
N THR A 371 3.36 -9.19 -15.86
CA THR A 371 3.30 -7.74 -15.70
C THR A 371 3.66 -7.02 -16.97
N THR A 372 3.07 -5.85 -17.14
CA THR A 372 3.48 -4.87 -18.13
C THR A 372 3.96 -3.61 -17.42
N THR A 373 4.99 -2.95 -17.94
CA THR A 373 5.29 -1.59 -17.52
C THR A 373 4.17 -0.64 -17.91
N LEU A 374 3.89 0.34 -17.04
CA LEU A 374 3.25 1.60 -17.43
C LEU A 374 4.11 2.45 -18.40
N ARG A 375 5.25 1.93 -18.90
CA ARG A 375 5.62 2.14 -20.30
C ARG A 375 4.57 1.43 -21.19
N THR A 376 3.31 1.86 -21.09
CA THR A 376 2.74 2.44 -22.30
C THR A 376 3.87 3.32 -22.82
N LYS A 377 4.54 2.90 -23.90
CA LYS A 377 4.90 3.85 -24.94
C LYS A 377 3.75 4.82 -24.90
N ALA A 378 3.96 6.03 -24.35
CA ALA A 378 3.05 7.12 -24.57
C ALA A 378 2.71 6.95 -26.03
N THR A 379 1.46 6.62 -26.35
CA THR A 379 1.07 6.50 -27.73
C THR A 379 1.54 7.83 -28.29
N ALA A 380 2.58 7.81 -29.11
CA ALA A 380 3.17 9.03 -29.65
C ALA A 380 2.14 9.75 -30.54
N SER A 381 0.95 9.14 -30.69
CA SER A 381 -0.26 9.63 -31.30
C SER A 381 -1.39 10.05 -30.34
N SER A 382 -1.23 10.04 -29.01
CA SER A 382 -2.29 10.53 -28.10
C SER A 382 -2.38 12.06 -28.17
N PRO A 383 -3.54 12.63 -28.55
CA PRO A 383 -3.71 14.07 -28.73
C PRO A 383 -3.66 14.87 -27.42
N VAL A 384 -3.62 14.19 -26.27
CA VAL A 384 -3.56 14.77 -24.92
C VAL A 384 -2.23 14.47 -24.20
N ALA A 385 -1.30 13.75 -24.84
CA ALA A 385 0.01 13.47 -24.25
C ALA A 385 0.76 14.78 -23.93
N GLY A 386 1.29 14.89 -22.71
CA GLY A 386 2.04 16.05 -22.23
C GLY A 386 1.20 17.28 -21.85
N LYS A 387 -0.11 17.29 -22.17
CA LYS A 387 -1.02 18.42 -21.89
C LYS A 387 -1.53 18.37 -20.46
N THR A 388 -1.83 19.54 -19.89
CA THR A 388 -2.47 19.68 -18.58
C THR A 388 -3.99 19.78 -18.74
N VAL A 389 -4.71 18.78 -18.22
CA VAL A 389 -6.17 18.65 -18.32
C VAL A 389 -6.83 18.89 -16.96
N VAL A 390 -7.93 19.64 -16.94
CA VAL A 390 -8.74 19.87 -15.73
C VAL A 390 -10.16 19.39 -15.99
N PHE A 391 -10.67 18.49 -15.14
CA PHE A 391 -12.07 18.08 -15.13
C PHE A 391 -12.89 18.94 -14.17
N THR A 392 -14.03 19.45 -14.62
CA THR A 392 -14.93 20.29 -13.81
C THR A 392 -16.40 20.03 -14.13
N GLY A 393 -17.30 20.40 -13.21
CA GLY A 393 -18.71 20.03 -13.27
C GLY A 393 -19.00 18.61 -12.76
N SER A 394 -20.27 18.22 -12.79
CA SER A 394 -20.71 16.83 -12.62
C SER A 394 -20.45 16.09 -13.93
N LEU A 395 -19.70 14.99 -13.88
CA LEU A 395 -19.47 14.14 -15.05
C LEU A 395 -20.55 13.07 -15.07
N GLU A 396 -21.30 12.96 -16.16
CA GLU A 396 -22.46 12.07 -16.30
C GLU A 396 -22.09 10.73 -16.93
N ARG A 397 -21.01 10.67 -17.72
CA ARG A 397 -20.60 9.46 -18.46
C ARG A 397 -19.48 8.68 -17.80
N MET A 398 -18.76 9.29 -16.88
CA MET A 398 -17.71 8.65 -16.09
C MET A 398 -17.56 9.31 -14.73
N THR A 399 -17.03 8.59 -13.77
CA THR A 399 -16.66 9.20 -12.48
C THR A 399 -15.45 10.12 -12.68
N ARG A 400 -15.32 11.11 -11.78
CA ARG A 400 -14.17 12.02 -11.83
C ARG A 400 -12.84 11.27 -11.73
N ASP A 401 -12.77 10.22 -10.93
CA ASP A 401 -11.54 9.44 -10.77
C ASP A 401 -11.22 8.62 -12.01
N GLU A 402 -12.24 8.07 -12.71
CA GLU A 402 -12.05 7.42 -14.01
C GLU A 402 -11.56 8.41 -15.07
N ALA A 403 -12.08 9.64 -15.08
CA ALA A 403 -11.65 10.69 -16.00
C ALA A 403 -10.17 11.04 -15.79
N LYS A 404 -9.73 11.16 -14.53
CA LYS A 404 -8.33 11.43 -14.20
C LYS A 404 -7.42 10.27 -14.62
N ALA A 405 -7.80 9.05 -14.24
CA ALA A 405 -7.03 7.85 -14.59
C ALA A 405 -6.92 7.69 -16.11
N MET A 406 -7.99 7.98 -16.85
CA MET A 406 -8.02 7.92 -18.31
C MET A 406 -7.09 8.97 -18.94
N ALA A 407 -7.12 10.21 -18.44
CA ALA A 407 -6.22 11.26 -18.92
C ALA A 407 -4.75 10.95 -18.62
N GLU A 408 -4.46 10.47 -17.42
CA GLU A 408 -3.10 10.07 -17.00
C GLU A 408 -2.58 8.88 -17.82
N ALA A 409 -3.44 7.88 -18.09
CA ALA A 409 -3.09 6.75 -18.95
C ALA A 409 -2.76 7.15 -20.40
N LEU A 410 -3.37 8.25 -20.88
CA LEU A 410 -3.11 8.84 -22.20
C LEU A 410 -1.93 9.82 -22.21
N GLY A 411 -1.20 9.94 -21.09
CA GLY A 411 0.00 10.75 -20.94
C GLY A 411 -0.26 12.22 -20.60
N ALA A 412 -1.49 12.59 -20.23
CA ALA A 412 -1.82 13.94 -19.79
C ALA A 412 -1.51 14.15 -18.29
N LYS A 413 -1.28 15.40 -17.89
CA LYS A 413 -1.16 15.80 -16.48
C LYS A 413 -2.50 16.32 -15.99
N VAL A 414 -3.03 15.78 -14.90
CA VAL A 414 -4.31 16.24 -14.35
C VAL A 414 -4.09 17.29 -13.28
N ALA A 415 -4.73 18.46 -13.42
CA ALA A 415 -4.69 19.52 -12.42
C ALA A 415 -6.05 19.72 -11.73
N GLY A 416 -6.01 20.09 -10.45
CA GLY A 416 -7.22 20.36 -9.65
C GLY A 416 -7.82 21.76 -9.88
N SER A 417 -7.06 22.69 -10.46
CA SER A 417 -7.44 24.08 -10.67
C SER A 417 -7.01 24.56 -12.06
N VAL A 418 -7.78 25.51 -12.61
CA VAL A 418 -7.44 26.14 -13.89
C VAL A 418 -6.41 27.24 -13.65
N SER A 419 -5.32 27.19 -14.42
CA SER A 419 -4.18 28.12 -14.38
C SER A 419 -3.73 28.45 -15.80
N ALA A 420 -2.77 29.38 -15.94
CA ALA A 420 -2.16 29.68 -17.24
C ALA A 420 -1.40 28.49 -17.87
N LYS A 421 -1.12 27.42 -17.10
CA LYS A 421 -0.49 26.18 -17.58
C LYS A 421 -1.51 25.12 -17.99
N THR A 422 -2.80 25.41 -17.89
CA THR A 422 -3.86 24.47 -18.26
C THR A 422 -4.07 24.53 -19.76
N ASP A 423 -3.96 23.38 -20.43
CA ASP A 423 -4.11 23.28 -21.88
C ASP A 423 -5.55 22.93 -22.29
N LEU A 424 -6.27 22.18 -21.46
CA LEU A 424 -7.62 21.71 -21.76
C LEU A 424 -8.48 21.62 -20.49
N VAL A 425 -9.74 22.04 -20.60
CA VAL A 425 -10.75 21.85 -19.57
C VAL A 425 -11.88 20.99 -20.12
N VAL A 426 -12.21 19.91 -19.43
CA VAL A 426 -13.38 19.08 -19.71
C VAL A 426 -14.47 19.45 -18.71
N ALA A 427 -15.57 20.01 -19.20
CA ALA A 427 -16.63 20.60 -18.39
C ALA A 427 -17.95 19.86 -18.55
N GLY A 428 -18.43 19.24 -17.48
CA GLY A 428 -19.79 18.73 -17.36
C GLY A 428 -20.77 19.78 -16.78
N PRO A 429 -22.06 19.46 -16.67
CA PRO A 429 -23.06 20.33 -16.08
C PRO A 429 -22.64 20.88 -14.70
N GLY A 430 -22.82 22.18 -14.48
CA GLY A 430 -22.50 22.83 -13.20
C GLY A 430 -21.03 23.25 -12.99
N ALA A 431 -20.20 23.31 -14.03
CA ALA A 431 -18.77 23.71 -13.98
C ALA A 431 -18.46 25.18 -13.57
N GLY A 432 -19.41 25.91 -12.99
CA GLY A 432 -19.51 27.37 -12.89
C GLY A 432 -18.20 28.17 -12.72
N SER A 433 -17.47 28.03 -11.62
CA SER A 433 -16.33 28.90 -11.30
C SER A 433 -15.05 28.58 -12.07
N LYS A 434 -14.84 27.32 -12.48
CA LYS A 434 -13.66 26.90 -13.24
C LYS A 434 -13.83 27.12 -14.73
N LEU A 435 -15.05 27.00 -15.26
CA LEU A 435 -15.38 27.31 -16.65
C LEU A 435 -15.20 28.80 -16.94
N LYS A 436 -15.65 29.68 -16.05
CA LYS A 436 -15.41 31.13 -16.17
C LYS A 436 -13.92 31.48 -16.21
N LYS A 437 -13.14 30.88 -15.30
CA LYS A 437 -11.69 31.06 -15.25
C LYS A 437 -10.97 30.52 -16.49
N ALA A 438 -11.46 29.44 -17.08
CA ALA A 438 -10.92 28.90 -18.34
C ALA A 438 -11.19 29.85 -19.51
N ALA A 439 -12.39 30.44 -19.58
CA ALA A 439 -12.76 31.43 -20.59
C ALA A 439 -11.93 32.73 -20.47
N GLU A 440 -11.71 33.22 -19.25
CA GLU A 440 -10.86 34.40 -18.99
C GLU A 440 -9.40 34.21 -19.42
N LEU A 441 -8.89 32.98 -19.28
CA LEU A 441 -7.50 32.62 -19.62
C LEU A 441 -7.33 32.11 -21.06
N GLY A 442 -8.42 32.05 -21.84
CA GLY A 442 -8.38 31.56 -23.23
C GLY A 442 -8.05 30.07 -23.37
N VAL A 443 -8.31 29.27 -22.35
CA VAL A 443 -8.03 27.83 -22.34
C VAL A 443 -9.11 27.07 -23.11
N SER A 444 -8.74 26.05 -23.88
CA SER A 444 -9.70 25.21 -24.63
C SER A 444 -10.66 24.49 -23.69
N VAL A 445 -11.97 24.58 -23.96
CA VAL A 445 -13.02 23.93 -23.16
C VAL A 445 -13.81 22.97 -24.06
N ILE A 446 -13.97 21.73 -23.63
CA ILE A 446 -14.80 20.69 -24.28
C ILE A 446 -15.72 20.03 -23.26
N ASP A 447 -16.79 19.37 -23.72
CA ASP A 447 -17.66 18.53 -22.89
C ASP A 447 -17.16 17.07 -22.86
N GLU A 448 -17.88 16.20 -22.15
CA GLU A 448 -17.52 14.77 -22.03
C GLU A 448 -17.54 14.05 -23.38
N ASP A 449 -18.48 14.39 -24.27
CA ASP A 449 -18.57 13.79 -25.60
C ASP A 449 -17.38 14.22 -26.48
N GLY A 450 -17.04 15.51 -26.45
CA GLY A 450 -15.84 16.04 -27.08
C GLY A 450 -14.56 15.41 -26.52
N TRP A 451 -14.51 15.10 -25.23
CA TRP A 451 -13.40 14.37 -24.62
C TRP A 451 -13.27 12.95 -25.18
N PHE A 452 -14.38 12.20 -25.30
CA PHE A 452 -14.37 10.87 -25.88
C PHE A 452 -13.96 10.85 -27.34
N VAL A 453 -14.46 11.81 -28.14
CA VAL A 453 -14.05 11.99 -29.54
C VAL A 453 -12.56 12.32 -29.62
N LEU A 454 -12.07 13.22 -28.77
CA LEU A 454 -10.66 13.63 -28.75
C LEU A 454 -9.74 12.44 -28.47
N ILE A 455 -10.10 11.55 -27.56
CA ILE A 455 -9.29 10.37 -27.22
C ILE A 455 -9.55 9.17 -28.14
N GLY A 456 -10.32 9.33 -29.21
CA GLY A 456 -10.58 8.29 -30.21
C GLY A 456 -11.52 7.18 -29.75
N ARG A 457 -12.36 7.42 -28.75
CA ARG A 457 -13.43 6.50 -28.32
C ARG A 457 -14.77 6.99 -28.84
N ASN A 458 -15.32 6.30 -29.84
CA ASN A 458 -16.60 6.69 -30.44
C ASN A 458 -17.73 6.61 -29.39
N PRO A 459 -18.57 7.65 -29.19
CA PRO A 459 -19.53 7.69 -28.08
C PRO A 459 -20.75 6.77 -28.26
N ALA A 460 -20.86 6.04 -29.36
CA ALA A 460 -21.96 5.14 -29.69
C ALA A 460 -21.49 3.68 -29.84
N ALA A 461 -21.40 2.97 -28.72
CA ALA A 461 -21.43 1.51 -28.67
C ALA A 461 -21.88 1.06 -27.27
N GLY A 462 -23.11 1.42 -26.90
CA GLY A 462 -23.92 0.65 -25.97
C GLY A 462 -24.80 -0.28 -26.79
N GLU A 463 -24.68 -1.59 -26.54
CA GLU A 463 -25.63 -2.68 -26.82
C GLU A 463 -26.37 -2.73 -28.18
N GLY A 464 -26.11 -3.81 -28.94
CA GLY A 464 -27.08 -4.44 -29.85
C GLY A 464 -26.85 -4.21 -31.34
N GLY A 465 -26.59 -5.30 -32.08
CA GLY A 465 -26.65 -5.28 -33.54
C GLY A 465 -25.75 -6.31 -34.22
N ASP A 466 -26.34 -7.46 -34.52
CA ASP A 466 -25.87 -8.49 -35.44
C ASP A 466 -25.31 -7.87 -36.74
N ALA A 467 -24.12 -8.31 -37.15
CA ALA A 467 -23.50 -7.93 -38.43
C ALA A 467 -22.96 -9.19 -39.11
N THR A 468 -23.88 -9.84 -39.82
CA THR A 468 -23.63 -10.64 -41.02
C THR A 468 -22.46 -10.11 -41.85
N GLY A 469 -21.53 -11.01 -42.19
CA GLY A 469 -20.30 -10.71 -42.90
C GLY A 469 -20.47 -10.22 -44.35
N PRO A 470 -19.43 -9.62 -44.94
CA PRO A 470 -19.50 -9.11 -46.30
C PRO A 470 -19.32 -10.26 -47.30
N LYS A 471 -20.25 -10.32 -48.26
CA LYS A 471 -20.00 -10.93 -49.57
C LYS A 471 -18.99 -10.06 -50.32
N GLY A 472 -17.94 -10.68 -50.83
CA GLY A 472 -16.93 -10.13 -51.73
C GLY A 472 -15.96 -11.22 -52.11
#